data_AF-A0A7V2LMD1-F1
#
_entry.id   AF-A0A7V2LMD1-F1
#
_cell.length_a   1.000
_cell.length_b   1.000
_cell.length_c   1.000
_cell.angle_alpha   90.00
_cell.angle_beta   90.00
_cell.angle_gamma   90.00
#
_symmetry.space_group_name_H-M   'P 1'
#
loop_
_entity.id
_entity.type
_entity.pdbx_description
1 polymer ?
#
loop_
_entity_poly.entity_id
_entity_poly.type
_entity_poly.pdbx_seq_one_letter_code
_entity_poly.pdbx_strand_id
1 'polypeptide(L)' 'ILVFIYQGAATDAALTASDEGEPLWAHPDQLPELDLVSDSPLLFDLTLKQPDFFYVYKTPTADGGEAVQVRLVS' A
#
# COMPACT_ATOMS: atom_id res chain seq x y z
N ILE A 1 3.50 -0.63 -15.44
CA ILE A 1 3.98 -1.63 -14.46
C ILE A 1 2.75 -2.26 -13.83
N LEU A 2 2.75 -3.57 -13.59
CA LEU A 2 1.69 -4.23 -12.84
C LEU A 2 2.23 -4.58 -11.46
N VAL A 3 1.56 -4.15 -10.41
CA VAL A 3 1.93 -4.41 -9.01
C VAL A 3 0.79 -5.18 -8.36
N PHE A 4 1.12 -6.26 -7.66
CA PHE A 4 0.17 -7.05 -6.87
C PHE A 4 0.45 -6.80 -5.39
N ILE A 5 -0.61 -6.51 -4.64
CA ILE A 5 -0.54 -6.24 -3.20
C ILE A 5 -1.26 -7.38 -2.50
N TYR A 6 -0.63 -7.91 -1.46
CA TYR A 6 -1.15 -9.03 -0.68
C TYR A 6 -1.24 -8.64 0.78
N GLN A 7 -2.29 -9.09 1.44
CA GLN A 7 -2.40 -9.04 2.90
C GLN A 7 -1.99 -10.40 3.47
N GLY A 8 -1.08 -10.38 4.44
CA GLY A 8 -0.65 -11.57 5.18
C GLY A 8 -0.80 -11.34 6.68
N ALA A 9 -1.09 -12.41 7.41
CA ALA A 9 -1.09 -12.41 8.87
C ALA A 9 -0.14 -13.50 9.36
N ALA A 10 0.73 -13.14 10.31
CA ALA A 10 1.64 -14.06 10.96
C ALA A 10 1.63 -13.81 12.46
N THR A 11 1.47 -14.86 13.24
CA THR A 11 1.68 -14.83 14.70
C THR A 11 3.16 -15.06 14.98
N ASP A 12 3.75 -14.28 15.88
CA ASP A 12 5.14 -14.44 16.34
C ASP A 12 6.24 -14.22 15.27
N ALA A 13 5.98 -13.39 14.27
CA ALA A 13 6.96 -13.08 13.23
C ALA A 13 8.10 -12.19 13.76
N ALA A 14 9.34 -12.62 13.52
CA ALA A 14 10.53 -11.81 13.76
C ALA A 14 10.88 -11.00 12.51
N LEU A 15 11.05 -9.68 12.70
CA LEU A 15 11.56 -8.80 11.66
C LEU A 15 13.07 -8.98 11.54
N THR A 16 13.56 -9.12 10.32
CA THR A 16 14.99 -9.25 10.03
C THR A 16 15.38 -8.23 8.97
N ALA A 17 16.39 -7.44 9.26
CA ALA A 17 17.04 -6.52 8.34
C ALA A 17 17.59 -7.23 7.10
N SER A 18 17.67 -6.51 5.98
CA SER A 18 18.41 -6.96 4.81
C SER A 18 19.08 -5.78 4.10
N ASP A 19 19.82 -6.06 3.03
CA ASP A 19 20.42 -5.01 2.18
C ASP A 19 19.37 -4.10 1.52
N GLU A 20 18.09 -4.52 1.46
CA GLU A 20 16.98 -3.71 0.96
C GLU A 20 16.45 -2.70 2.01
N GLY A 21 16.77 -2.90 3.30
CA GLY A 21 16.39 -2.01 4.38
C GLY A 21 15.93 -2.72 5.66
N GLU A 22 15.46 -1.88 6.60
CA GLU A 22 15.02 -2.26 7.93
C GLU A 22 13.49 -2.28 8.02
N PRO A 23 12.85 -3.45 8.15
CA PRO A 23 11.41 -3.50 8.34
C PRO A 23 11.02 -3.06 9.76
N LEU A 24 9.82 -2.48 9.89
CA LEU A 24 9.28 -2.03 11.16
C LEU A 24 7.82 -2.45 11.33
N TRP A 25 7.45 -2.79 12.56
CA TRP A 25 6.05 -2.93 12.95
C TRP A 25 5.49 -1.55 13.29
N ALA A 26 4.41 -1.15 12.62
CA ALA A 26 3.67 0.07 12.92
C ALA A 26 2.20 -0.24 13.15
N HIS A 27 1.60 0.45 14.13
CA HIS A 27 0.15 0.45 14.27
C HIS A 27 -0.47 1.26 13.12
N PRO A 28 -1.67 0.89 12.60
CA PRO A 28 -2.32 1.65 11.52
C PRO A 28 -2.46 3.15 11.79
N ASP A 29 -2.66 3.54 13.05
CA ASP A 29 -2.78 4.95 13.45
C ASP A 29 -1.49 5.75 13.32
N GLN A 30 -0.33 5.09 13.23
CA GLN A 30 0.97 5.72 13.06
C GLN A 30 1.32 5.96 11.58
N LEU A 31 0.58 5.38 10.63
CA LEU A 31 0.85 5.53 9.20
C LEU A 31 0.97 6.98 8.73
N PRO A 32 0.16 7.96 9.21
CA PRO A 32 0.30 9.36 8.82
C PRO A 32 1.60 10.02 9.27
N GLU A 33 2.30 9.44 10.25
CA GLU A 33 3.55 9.96 10.82
C GLU A 33 4.79 9.38 10.13
N LEU A 34 4.61 8.35 9.30
CA LEU A 34 5.70 7.69 8.57
C LEU A 34 6.03 8.44 7.28
N ASP A 35 7.32 8.44 6.91
CA ASP A 35 7.77 8.91 5.60
C ASP A 35 7.44 7.85 4.54
N LEU A 36 6.25 7.98 3.95
CA LEU A 36 5.71 7.04 2.99
C LEU A 36 5.84 7.57 1.56
N VAL A 37 6.11 6.67 0.62
CA VAL A 37 5.99 6.99 -0.80
C VAL A 37 4.54 7.37 -1.15
N SER A 38 4.37 8.23 -2.15
CA SER A 38 3.15 8.98 -2.42
C SER A 38 1.87 8.14 -2.52
N ASP A 39 1.97 6.91 -3.03
CA ASP A 39 0.82 6.02 -3.23
C ASP A 39 0.47 5.16 -2.01
N SER A 40 1.43 4.95 -1.10
CA SER A 40 1.28 4.02 0.02
C SER A 40 0.09 4.31 0.93
N PRO A 41 -0.25 5.57 1.27
CA PRO A 41 -1.42 5.84 2.12
C PRO A 41 -2.74 5.29 1.54
N LEU A 42 -2.98 5.48 0.24
CA LEU A 42 -4.16 4.93 -0.43
C LEU A 42 -4.14 3.40 -0.42
N LEU A 43 -2.98 2.81 -0.70
CA LEU A 43 -2.83 1.35 -0.73
C LEU A 43 -3.04 0.72 0.64
N PHE A 44 -2.53 1.33 1.71
CA PHE A 44 -2.79 0.87 3.08
C PHE A 44 -4.27 1.00 3.45
N ASP A 45 -4.92 2.11 3.12
CA ASP A 45 -6.34 2.31 3.41
C ASP A 45 -7.21 1.24 2.73
N LEU A 46 -6.97 0.99 1.45
CA LEU A 46 -7.65 -0.06 0.69
C LEU A 46 -7.37 -1.44 1.26
N THR A 47 -6.09 -1.78 1.49
CA THR A 47 -5.70 -3.13 1.95
C THR A 47 -6.19 -3.43 3.37
N LEU A 48 -6.24 -2.43 4.26
CA LEU A 48 -6.63 -2.63 5.65
C LEU A 48 -8.14 -2.52 5.87
N LYS A 49 -8.87 -1.76 5.04
CA LYS A 49 -10.30 -1.46 5.26
C LYS A 49 -11.25 -2.07 4.22
N GLN A 50 -10.78 -2.46 3.04
CA GLN A 50 -11.60 -3.10 2.01
C GLN A 50 -11.30 -4.61 1.96
N PRO A 51 -12.25 -5.48 2.35
CA PRO A 51 -12.01 -6.93 2.36
C PRO A 51 -12.02 -7.54 0.94
N ASP A 52 -12.57 -6.81 -0.04
CA ASP A 52 -12.74 -7.29 -1.41
C ASP A 52 -11.52 -6.95 -2.29
N PHE A 53 -11.38 -7.69 -3.38
CA PHE A 53 -10.31 -7.43 -4.35
C PHE A 53 -10.49 -6.06 -5.02
N PHE A 54 -9.41 -5.32 -5.22
CA PHE A 54 -9.46 -4.00 -5.84
C PHE A 54 -8.38 -3.81 -6.91
N TYR A 55 -8.69 -2.97 -7.90
CA TYR A 55 -7.74 -2.47 -8.87
C TYR A 55 -7.50 -0.97 -8.65
N VAL A 56 -6.23 -0.56 -8.68
CA VAL A 56 -5.83 0.84 -8.76
C VAL A 56 -5.25 1.09 -10.14
N TYR A 57 -5.91 1.94 -10.91
CA TYR A 57 -5.43 2.38 -12.22
C TYR A 57 -4.80 3.76 -12.09
N LYS A 58 -3.50 3.85 -12.35
CA LYS A 58 -2.75 5.10 -12.43
C LYS A 58 -2.50 5.43 -13.90
N THR A 59 -3.05 6.53 -14.38
CA THR A 59 -2.93 6.98 -15.77
C THR A 59 -2.25 8.34 -15.82
N PRO A 60 -1.10 8.49 -16.51
CA PRO A 60 -0.47 9.80 -16.67
C PRO A 60 -1.41 10.79 -17.37
N THR A 61 -1.43 12.02 -16.90
CA THR A 61 -2.21 13.11 -17.50
C THR A 61 -1.32 14.02 -18.36
N ALA A 62 -1.93 14.77 -19.28
CA ALA A 62 -1.19 15.60 -20.24
C ALA A 62 -0.40 16.76 -19.60
N ASP A 63 -0.77 17.16 -18.39
CA ASP A 63 -0.09 18.15 -17.56
C ASP A 63 1.04 17.55 -16.69
N GLY A 64 1.34 16.26 -16.85
CA GLY A 64 2.39 15.55 -16.12
C GLY A 64 1.96 15.04 -14.73
N GLY A 65 0.68 15.15 -14.39
CA GLY A 65 0.10 14.52 -13.21
C GLY A 65 -0.26 13.04 -13.43
N GLU A 66 -0.99 12.49 -12.46
CA GLU A 66 -1.55 11.15 -12.54
C GLU A 66 -3.03 11.16 -12.13
N ALA A 67 -3.88 10.60 -12.99
CA ALA A 67 -5.26 10.29 -12.66
C ALA A 67 -5.31 8.91 -11.98
N VAL A 68 -5.90 8.86 -10.79
CA VAL A 68 -6.05 7.63 -10.01
C VAL A 68 -7.51 7.21 -10.00
N GLN A 69 -7.78 5.97 -10.42
CA GLN A 69 -9.10 5.35 -10.35
C GLN A 69 -9.03 4.05 -9.55
N VAL A 70 -9.91 3.91 -8.56
CA VAL A 70 -10.08 2.68 -7.80
C VAL A 70 -11.32 1.95 -8.28
N ARG A 71 -11.19 0.64 -8.53
CA ARG A 71 -12.31 -0.24 -8.83
C ARG A 71 -12.33 -1.39 -7.84
N LEU A 72 -13.41 -1.48 -7.07
CA LEU A 72 -13.69 -2.62 -6.21
C LEU A 72 -14.33 -3.75 -7.02
N VAL A 73 -14.00 -4.99 -6.66
CA VAL A 73 -14.55 -6.22 -7.24
C VAL A 73 -15.30 -6.95 -6.13
N SER A 74 -16.60 -6.72 -6.08
CA SER A 74 -17.56 -7.40 -5.20
C SER A 74 -18.16 -8.64 -5.83
#